data_AF-A0A7X3Y7V9-F1
#
_entry.id   AF-A0A7X3Y7V9-F1
#
_cell.length_a   1.000
_cell.length_b   1.000
_cell.length_c   1.000
_cell.angle_alpha   90.00
_cell.angle_beta   90.00
_cell.angle_gamma   90.00
#
_symmetry.space_group_name_H-M   'P 1'
#
loop_
_entity.id
_entity.type
_entity.pdbx_description
1 polymer ?
#
loop_
_entity_poly.entity_id
_entity_poly.type
_entity_poly.pdbx_seq_one_letter_code
_entity_poly.pdbx_strand_id
1 'polypeptide(L)'
;MRPAAREWWETLMNGAVSVGLPWVAILGFIRIATNPRIFDRPLDAESACMRVRSWLGRPQTVFIHPGDRHADILFGLLEAAGTAANLTTDAHLAALAIEHQAELHSTDADMARFPGLRWINPLA
;
A
#
# COMPACT_ATOMS: atom_id res chain seq x y z
N MET A 1 -4.71 16.26 0.12
CA MET A 1 -4.43 15.13 1.05
C MET A 1 -5.21 15.38 2.32
N ARG A 2 -5.92 14.38 2.86
CA ARG A 2 -6.68 14.52 4.11
C ARG A 2 -5.70 14.80 5.26
N PRO A 3 -5.93 15.80 6.13
CA PRO A 3 -4.98 16.17 7.19
C PRO A 3 -4.57 14.99 8.09
N ALA A 4 -5.54 14.18 8.54
CA ALA A 4 -5.27 13.00 9.37
C ALA A 4 -4.36 11.96 8.68
N ALA A 5 -4.58 11.70 7.39
CA ALA A 5 -3.72 10.79 6.62
C ALA A 5 -2.28 11.28 6.52
N ARG A 6 -2.10 12.61 6.42
CA ARG A 6 -0.79 13.23 6.39
C ARG A 6 -0.07 13.13 7.73
N GLU A 7 -0.77 13.47 8.81
CA GLU A 7 -0.22 13.42 10.16
C GLU A 7 0.19 12.00 10.56
N TRP A 8 -0.66 11.01 10.28
CA TRP A 8 -0.32 9.59 10.50
C TRP A 8 0.93 9.20 9.72
N TRP A 9 0.99 9.53 8.42
CA TRP A 9 2.13 9.18 7.58
C TRP A 9 3.43 9.85 8.03
N GLU A 10 3.38 11.14 8.36
CA GLU A 10 4.54 11.88 8.87
C GLU A 10 5.01 11.32 10.22
N THR A 11 4.08 10.92 11.09
CA THR A 11 4.41 10.26 12.36
C THR A 11 5.12 8.93 12.13
N LEU A 12 4.58 8.08 11.26
CA LEU A 12 5.18 6.79 10.91
C LEU A 12 6.59 6.97 10.28
N MET A 13 6.74 7.96 9.40
CA MET A 13 8.01 8.25 8.72
C MET A 13 9.08 8.94 9.59
N ASN A 14 8.71 9.38 10.79
CA ASN A 14 9.66 9.90 11.79
C ASN A 14 9.83 8.94 12.98
N GLY A 15 9.17 7.78 12.97
CA GLY A 15 9.32 6.74 13.97
C GLY A 15 10.43 5.74 13.67
N ALA A 16 10.50 4.69 14.49
CA ALA A 16 11.48 3.60 14.36
C ALA A 16 10.88 2.31 13.77
N VAL A 17 9.58 2.29 13.48
CA VAL A 17 8.89 1.10 12.94
C VAL A 17 9.25 0.93 11.47
N SER A 18 9.65 -0.29 11.09
CA SER A 18 9.91 -0.62 9.69
C SER A 18 8.65 -0.46 8.83
N VAL A 19 8.79 0.22 7.69
CA VAL A 19 7.69 0.48 6.76
C VAL A 19 7.98 -0.20 5.43
N GLY A 20 7.15 -1.19 5.10
CA GLY A 20 7.19 -1.87 3.82
C GLY A 20 6.46 -1.09 2.73
N LEU A 21 7.15 -0.76 1.64
CA LEU A 21 6.55 -0.08 0.48
C LEU A 21 6.59 -1.00 -0.75
N PRO A 22 5.45 -1.60 -1.13
CA PRO A 22 5.38 -2.38 -2.36
C PRO A 22 5.21 -1.46 -3.58
N TRP A 23 5.76 -1.89 -4.73
CA TRP A 23 5.68 -1.12 -5.97
C TRP A 23 4.26 -0.79 -6.39
N VAL A 24 3.30 -1.69 -6.16
CA VAL A 24 1.89 -1.44 -6.50
C VAL A 24 1.32 -0.22 -5.78
N ALA A 25 1.70 0.01 -4.51
CA ALA A 25 1.27 1.18 -3.75
C ALA A 25 2.00 2.46 -4.22
N ILE A 26 3.30 2.36 -4.50
CA ILE A 26 4.11 3.46 -5.03
C ILE A 26 3.57 3.94 -6.38
N LEU A 27 3.35 3.01 -7.31
CA LEU A 27 2.81 3.30 -8.64
C LEU A 27 1.36 3.79 -8.55
N GLY A 28 0.57 3.24 -7.64
CA GLY A 28 -0.77 3.73 -7.31
C GLY A 28 -0.76 5.20 -6.88
N PHE A 29 0.13 5.56 -5.96
CA PHE A 29 0.32 6.94 -5.52
C PHE A 29 0.70 7.86 -6.69
N ILE A 30 1.74 7.53 -7.46
CA ILE A 30 2.20 8.37 -8.59
C ILE A 30 1.08 8.55 -9.61
N ARG A 31 0.38 7.46 -9.97
CA ARG A 31 -0.72 7.49 -10.94
C ARG A 31 -1.86 8.38 -10.47
N ILE A 32 -2.23 8.31 -9.19
CA ILE A 32 -3.35 9.09 -8.65
C ILE A 32 -2.96 10.55 -8.44
N ALA A 33 -1.79 10.80 -7.83
CA ALA A 33 -1.32 12.14 -7.49
C ALA A 33 -1.07 13.04 -8.70
N THR A 34 -0.77 12.44 -9.86
CA THR A 34 -0.52 13.16 -11.12
C THR A 34 -1.74 13.21 -12.05
N ASN A 35 -2.89 12.67 -11.64
CA ASN A 35 -4.07 12.58 -12.50
C ASN A 35 -4.97 13.82 -12.43
N PRO A 36 -5.10 14.62 -13.51
CA PRO A 36 -5.94 15.82 -13.53
C PRO A 36 -7.45 15.53 -13.47
N ARG A 37 -7.88 14.28 -13.69
CA ARG A 37 -9.28 13.87 -13.53
C ARG A 37 -9.67 13.64 -12.07
N ILE A 38 -8.70 13.49 -11.18
CA ILE A 38 -8.92 13.21 -9.74
C ILE A 38 -8.64 14.45 -8.90
N PHE A 39 -7.65 15.26 -9.26
CA PHE A 39 -7.27 16.47 -8.53
C PHE A 39 -7.37 17.71 -9.40
N ASP A 40 -7.93 18.79 -8.83
CA ASP A 40 -7.96 20.12 -9.48
C ASP A 40 -6.55 20.68 -9.75
N ARG A 41 -5.58 20.28 -8.92
CA ARG A 41 -4.16 20.64 -9.02
C ARG A 41 -3.32 19.38 -8.81
N PRO A 42 -3.16 18.53 -9.83
CA PRO A 42 -2.32 17.34 -9.71
C PRO A 42 -0.86 17.76 -9.53
N LEU A 43 -0.06 16.90 -8.91
CA LEU A 43 1.39 17.03 -8.95
C LEU A 43 1.88 16.78 -10.38
N ASP A 44 2.99 17.40 -10.75
CA ASP A 44 3.77 16.91 -11.89
C ASP A 44 4.52 15.62 -11.52
N ALA A 45 5.02 14.93 -12.54
CA ALA A 45 5.74 13.66 -12.36
C ALA A 45 7.01 13.83 -11.52
N GLU A 46 7.72 14.95 -11.66
CA GLU A 46 8.94 15.23 -10.89
C GLU A 46 8.63 15.34 -9.39
N SER A 47 7.62 16.13 -9.02
CA SER A 47 7.18 16.33 -7.65
C SER A 47 6.67 15.03 -7.02
N ALA A 48 5.92 14.22 -7.77
CA ALA A 48 5.46 12.93 -7.30
C ALA A 48 6.64 11.96 -7.03
N CYS A 49 7.57 11.86 -7.98
CA CYS A 49 8.78 11.05 -7.83
C CYS A 49 9.68 11.54 -6.70
N MET A 50 9.83 12.85 -6.52
CA MET A 50 10.61 13.44 -5.43
C MET A 50 10.04 13.07 -4.05
N ARG A 51 8.71 13.07 -3.90
CA ARG A 51 8.04 12.61 -2.67
C ARG A 51 8.29 11.13 -2.41
N VAL A 52 8.15 10.28 -3.42
CA VAL A 52 8.44 8.84 -3.27
C VAL A 52 9.89 8.61 -2.88
N ARG A 53 10.84 9.30 -3.52
CA ARG A 53 12.26 9.22 -3.17
C ARG A 53 12.53 9.66 -1.72
N SER A 54 11.83 10.68 -1.23
CA SER A 54 12.02 11.13 0.16
C SER A 54 11.49 10.14 1.19
N TRP A 55 10.48 9.34 0.85
CA TRP A 55 10.05 8.22 1.68
C TRP A 55 11.09 7.11 1.64
N LEU A 56 11.48 6.65 0.44
CA LEU A 56 12.45 5.57 0.25
C LEU A 56 13.85 5.88 0.80
N GLY A 57 14.19 7.16 0.96
CA GLY A 57 15.45 7.59 1.58
C GLY A 57 15.45 7.49 3.11
N ARG A 58 14.34 7.07 3.74
CA ARG A 58 14.27 6.90 5.20
C ARG A 58 14.87 5.54 5.61
N PRO A 59 15.62 5.48 6.72
CA PRO A 59 16.30 4.25 7.14
C PRO A 59 15.33 3.10 7.49
N GLN A 60 14.11 3.43 7.92
CA GLN A 60 13.10 2.44 8.25
C GLN A 60 12.25 1.98 7.06
N THR A 61 12.40 2.58 5.87
CA THR A 61 11.65 2.15 4.69
C THR A 61 12.36 1.05 3.94
N VAL A 62 11.61 0.00 3.58
CA VAL A 62 12.11 -1.13 2.80
C VAL A 62 11.18 -1.39 1.62
N PHE A 63 11.74 -1.80 0.49
CA PHE A 63 10.93 -2.34 -0.59
C PHE A 63 10.38 -3.70 -0.19
N ILE A 64 9.10 -3.91 -0.47
CA ILE A 64 8.47 -5.21 -0.31
C ILE A 64 8.27 -5.83 -1.69
N HIS A 65 8.81 -7.03 -1.84
CA HIS A 65 8.73 -7.83 -3.05
C HIS A 65 8.02 -9.15 -2.76
N PRO A 66 7.32 -9.73 -3.75
CA PRO A 66 6.90 -11.13 -3.71
C PRO A 66 8.08 -12.04 -3.35
N GLY A 67 7.87 -12.93 -2.37
CA GLY A 67 8.76 -14.06 -2.12
C GLY A 67 8.29 -15.32 -2.85
N ASP A 68 8.89 -16.45 -2.50
CA ASP A 68 8.63 -17.74 -3.15
C ASP A 68 7.20 -18.25 -2.90
N ARG A 69 6.55 -17.83 -1.81
CA ARG A 69 5.20 -18.28 -1.43
C ARG A 69 4.11 -17.37 -1.99
N HIS A 70 4.48 -16.28 -2.64
CA HIS A 70 3.56 -15.23 -3.02
C HIS A 70 2.45 -15.72 -3.96
N ALA A 71 2.81 -16.54 -4.95
CA ALA A 71 1.86 -17.06 -5.93
C ALA A 71 0.75 -17.88 -5.25
N ASP A 72 1.13 -18.82 -4.38
CA ASP A 72 0.20 -19.69 -3.66
C ASP A 72 -0.75 -18.87 -2.76
N ILE A 73 -0.21 -17.88 -2.05
CA ILE A 73 -1.02 -17.02 -1.18
C ILE A 73 -1.98 -16.17 -2.02
N LEU A 74 -1.48 -15.47 -3.05
CA LEU A 74 -2.29 -14.60 -3.89
C LEU A 74 -3.40 -15.36 -4.60
N PHE A 75 -3.09 -16.51 -5.21
CA PHE A 75 -4.09 -17.31 -5.92
C PHE A 75 -5.11 -17.89 -4.95
N GLY A 76 -4.67 -18.39 -3.79
CA GLY A 76 -5.59 -18.85 -2.75
C GLY A 76 -6.57 -17.75 -2.28
N LEU A 77 -6.10 -16.51 -2.12
CA LEU A 77 -6.96 -15.37 -1.77
C LEU A 77 -7.98 -15.04 -2.87
N LEU A 78 -7.55 -15.05 -4.13
CA LEU A 78 -8.43 -14.75 -5.28
C LEU A 78 -9.47 -15.85 -5.52
N GLU A 79 -9.05 -17.11 -5.41
CA GLU A 79 -9.93 -18.27 -5.52
C GLU A 79 -10.97 -18.27 -4.39
N ALA A 80 -10.55 -18.00 -3.16
CA ALA A 80 -11.47 -17.88 -2.01
C ALA A 80 -12.45 -16.71 -2.15
N ALA A 81 -12.03 -15.60 -2.76
CA ALA A 81 -12.91 -14.46 -3.05
C ALA A 81 -13.90 -14.73 -4.20
N GLY A 82 -13.64 -15.72 -5.05
CA GLY A 82 -14.49 -16.08 -6.21
C GLY A 82 -14.50 -15.04 -7.34
N THR A 83 -13.71 -13.97 -7.23
CA THR A 83 -13.57 -12.90 -8.23
C THR A 83 -12.18 -12.27 -8.12
N ALA A 84 -11.66 -11.79 -9.24
CA ALA A 84 -10.37 -11.10 -9.31
C ALA A 84 -10.58 -9.61 -9.62
N ALA A 85 -10.76 -9.22 -10.89
CA ALA A 85 -11.11 -7.87 -11.33
C ALA A 85 -10.49 -6.75 -10.45
N ASN A 86 -11.34 -5.95 -9.78
CA ASN A 86 -10.88 -4.82 -8.96
C ASN A 86 -10.17 -5.27 -7.67
N LEU A 87 -10.37 -6.51 -7.21
CA LEU A 87 -9.72 -7.05 -6.01
C LEU A 87 -8.28 -7.49 -6.27
N THR A 88 -7.81 -7.61 -7.52
CA THR A 88 -6.48 -8.15 -7.80
C THR A 88 -5.36 -7.36 -7.13
N THR A 89 -5.45 -6.01 -7.12
CA THR A 89 -4.47 -5.18 -6.44
C THR A 89 -4.53 -5.33 -4.92
N ASP A 90 -5.73 -5.43 -4.36
CA ASP A 90 -5.94 -5.58 -2.92
C ASP A 90 -5.49 -6.95 -2.43
N ALA A 91 -5.80 -8.01 -3.18
CA ALA A 91 -5.33 -9.36 -2.93
C ALA A 91 -3.80 -9.44 -3.02
N HIS A 92 -3.18 -8.72 -3.95
CA HIS A 92 -1.72 -8.64 -4.04
C HIS A 92 -1.10 -7.96 -2.81
N LEU A 93 -1.67 -6.84 -2.36
CA LEU A 93 -1.24 -6.18 -1.12
C LEU A 93 -1.42 -7.08 0.11
N ALA A 94 -2.56 -7.77 0.20
CA ALA A 94 -2.84 -8.73 1.26
C ALA A 94 -1.84 -9.90 1.26
N ALA A 95 -1.56 -10.45 0.09
CA ALA A 95 -0.60 -11.55 -0.06
C ALA A 95 0.82 -11.12 0.35
N LEU A 96 1.27 -9.92 0.00
CA LEU A 96 2.55 -9.38 0.46
C LEU A 96 2.57 -9.23 1.99
N ALA A 97 1.51 -8.69 2.58
CA ALA A 97 1.43 -8.54 4.03
C ALA A 97 1.46 -9.89 4.76
N ILE A 98 0.71 -10.88 4.28
CA ILE A 98 0.67 -12.24 4.85
C ILE A 98 2.04 -12.92 4.73
N GLU A 99 2.65 -12.88 3.54
CA GLU A 99 3.94 -13.52 3.26
C GLU A 99 5.06 -12.96 4.16
N HIS A 100 5.09 -11.65 4.34
CA HIS A 100 6.08 -10.96 5.18
C HIS A 100 5.67 -10.87 6.65
N GLN A 101 4.57 -11.53 7.04
CA GLN A 101 3.98 -11.46 8.39
C GLN A 101 3.77 -10.01 8.89
N ALA A 102 3.54 -9.08 7.97
CA ALA A 102 3.36 -7.65 8.23
C ALA A 102 1.90 -7.31 8.58
N GLU A 103 1.70 -6.11 9.08
CA GLU A 103 0.37 -5.51 9.23
C GLU A 103 0.11 -4.55 8.07
N LEU A 104 -0.99 -4.74 7.35
CA LEU A 104 -1.38 -3.82 6.29
C LEU A 104 -2.10 -2.62 6.89
N HIS A 105 -1.66 -1.41 6.54
CA HIS A 105 -2.32 -0.16 6.92
C HIS A 105 -3.12 0.34 5.72
N SER A 106 -4.45 0.30 5.81
CA SER A 106 -5.35 0.75 4.73
C SER A 106 -6.66 1.29 5.30
N THR A 107 -7.25 2.29 4.66
CA THR A 107 -8.59 2.78 5.03
C THR A 107 -9.72 1.96 4.39
N ASP A 108 -9.37 1.01 3.52
CA ASP A 108 -10.35 0.24 2.75
C ASP A 108 -10.86 -0.97 3.55
N ALA A 109 -12.17 -1.00 3.80
CA ALA A 109 -12.81 -2.08 4.53
C ALA A 109 -12.86 -3.41 3.76
N ASP A 110 -12.67 -3.39 2.44
CA ASP A 110 -12.62 -4.62 1.64
C ASP A 110 -11.41 -5.51 2.01
N MET A 111 -10.41 -4.99 2.73
CA MET A 111 -9.32 -5.78 3.30
C MET A 111 -9.81 -6.89 4.25
N ALA A 112 -10.98 -6.73 4.88
CA ALA A 112 -11.59 -7.74 5.75
C ALA A 112 -11.97 -9.03 5.00
N ARG A 113 -11.99 -9.02 3.66
CA ARG A 113 -12.29 -10.19 2.82
C ARG A 113 -11.15 -11.20 2.74
N PHE A 114 -9.92 -10.85 3.12
CA PHE A 114 -8.74 -11.70 2.94
C PHE A 114 -8.41 -12.46 4.23
N PRO A 115 -8.66 -13.79 4.28
CA PRO A 115 -8.37 -14.57 5.47
C PRO A 115 -6.88 -14.58 5.80
N GLY A 116 -6.54 -14.46 7.08
CA GLY A 116 -5.15 -14.46 7.56
C GLY A 116 -4.43 -13.12 7.42
N LEU A 117 -5.04 -12.10 6.81
CA LEU A 117 -4.49 -10.75 6.76
C LEU A 117 -4.62 -10.05 8.12
N ARG A 118 -3.50 -9.52 8.64
CA ARG A 118 -3.54 -8.50 9.71
C ARG A 118 -3.67 -7.13 9.06
N TRP A 119 -4.77 -6.45 9.33
CA TRP A 119 -5.07 -5.15 8.75
C TRP A 119 -5.61 -4.20 9.82
N ILE A 120 -5.18 -2.93 9.75
CA ILE A 120 -5.69 -1.83 10.56
C ILE A 120 -6.03 -0.64 9.67
N ASN A 121 -7.10 0.07 10.02
CA ASN A 121 -7.36 1.41 9.51
C ASN A 121 -6.65 2.44 10.40
N PRO A 122 -5.59 3.11 9.92
CA PRO A 122 -4.84 4.06 10.73
C PRO A 122 -5.58 5.37 11.02
N LEU A 123 -6.73 5.59 10.39
CA LEU A 123 -7.54 6.81 10.51
C LEU A 123 -8.91 6.56 11.15
N ALA A 124 -9.12 5.36 11.71
CA ALA A 124 -10.34 5.01 12.43
C ALA A 124 -10.49 5.75 13.76
#